data_AF-A0A9P9W953-F1
#
_entry.id   AF-A0A9P9W953-F1
#
_cell.length_a   1.000
_cell.length_b   1.000
_cell.length_c   1.000
_cell.angle_alpha   90.00
_cell.angle_beta   90.00
_cell.angle_gamma   90.00
#
_symmetry.space_group_name_H-M   'P 1'
#
loop_
_entity.id
_entity.type
_entity.pdbx_description
1 polymer ?
#
loop_
_entity_poly.entity_id
_entity_poly.type
_entity_poly.pdbx_seq_one_letter_code
_entity_poly.pdbx_strand_id
1 'polypeptide(L)'
;MTQVIQLGLLVEAVLNVIGAAVFIRYPAWCLSYVVSSDTVPPSAAVLWQIYGGLVLALTIPILLVIPNSPTVFEQRSLIFKTLTAGELVLIGVLSWHASKPIESGFTWSGLALSAMFLLPALTWHSCAAFVLPDLMRPSTRIRDNGEARKGL
;
A
#
# COMPACT_ATOMS: atom_id res chain seq x y z
N MET A 1 15.11 13.07 6.99
CA MET A 1 14.14 12.65 5.94
C MET A 1 14.15 11.14 5.76
N THR A 2 15.31 10.49 5.66
CA THR A 2 15.43 9.03 5.48
C THR A 2 14.82 8.19 6.61
N GLN A 3 14.87 8.64 7.87
CA GLN A 3 14.23 7.91 8.97
C GLN A 3 12.69 7.92 8.90
N VAL A 4 12.09 8.99 8.37
CA VAL A 4 10.62 9.10 8.26
C VAL A 4 10.09 8.11 7.25
N ILE A 5 10.74 7.98 6.09
CA ILE A 5 10.35 7.00 5.08
C ILE A 5 10.61 5.57 5.56
N GLN A 6 11.71 5.31 6.26
CA GLN A 6 11.98 3.99 6.84
C GLN A 6 10.95 3.58 7.89
N LEU A 7 10.56 4.52 8.76
CA LEU A 7 9.49 4.27 9.73
C LEU A 7 8.15 4.04 9.02
N GLY A 8 7.83 4.85 8.00
CA GLY A 8 6.63 4.66 7.19
C GLY A 8 6.57 3.28 6.54
N LEU A 9 7.64 2.87 5.85
CA LEU A 9 7.76 1.55 5.23
C LEU A 9 7.66 0.41 6.26
N LEU A 10 8.25 0.59 7.44
CA LEU A 10 8.18 -0.40 8.52
C LEU A 10 6.75 -0.54 9.06
N VAL A 11 6.08 0.58 9.33
CA VAL A 11 4.68 0.60 9.77
C VAL A 11 3.79 -0.04 8.71
N GLU A 12 3.96 0.32 7.44
CA GLU A 12 3.23 -0.24 6.32
C GLU A 12 3.41 -1.76 6.21
N ALA A 13 4.66 -2.24 6.28
CA ALA A 13 4.94 -3.67 6.23
C ALA A 13 4.30 -4.43 7.41
N VAL A 14 4.34 -3.87 8.62
CA VAL A 14 3.69 -4.47 9.79
C VAL A 14 2.17 -4.53 9.61
N LEU A 15 1.55 -3.44 9.16
CA LEU A 15 0.11 -3.39 8.91
C LEU A 15 -0.32 -4.37 7.81
N ASN A 16 0.47 -4.49 6.73
CA ASN A 16 0.20 -5.45 5.67
C ASN A 16 0.30 -6.89 6.16
N VAL A 17 1.30 -7.23 6.97
CA VAL A 17 1.44 -8.58 7.55
C VAL A 17 0.27 -8.91 8.47
N ILE A 18 -0.10 -8.00 9.37
CA ILE A 18 -1.23 -8.20 10.28
C ILE A 18 -2.53 -8.33 9.49
N GLY A 19 -2.80 -7.39 8.57
CA GLY A 19 -4.00 -7.37 7.75
C GLY A 19 -4.13 -8.63 6.90
N ALA A 20 -3.06 -9.02 6.21
CA ALA A 20 -3.06 -10.24 5.41
C ALA A 20 -3.24 -11.51 6.24
N ALA A 21 -2.64 -11.59 7.43
CA ALA A 21 -2.87 -12.71 8.34
C ALA A 21 -4.35 -12.83 8.73
N VAL A 22 -5.02 -11.70 8.98
CA VAL A 22 -6.46 -11.65 9.25
C VAL A 22 -7.27 -12.05 8.01
N PHE A 23 -6.94 -11.55 6.82
CA PHE A 23 -7.64 -11.89 5.57
C PHE A 23 -7.55 -13.38 5.25
N ILE A 24 -6.38 -13.99 5.47
CA ILE A 24 -6.15 -15.42 5.24
C ILE A 24 -6.87 -16.26 6.28
N ARG A 25 -6.77 -15.90 7.56
CA ARG A 25 -7.28 -16.74 8.66
C ARG A 25 -8.79 -16.62 8.89
N TYR A 26 -9.37 -15.44 8.62
CA TYR A 26 -10.76 -15.10 8.91
C TYR A 26 -11.45 -14.38 7.72
N PRO A 27 -11.44 -14.95 6.49
CA PRO A 27 -11.96 -14.27 5.30
C PRO A 27 -13.47 -13.99 5.38
N ALA A 28 -14.27 -14.95 5.88
CA ALA A 28 -15.71 -14.77 6.00
C ALA A 28 -16.09 -13.66 6.97
N TRP A 29 -15.36 -13.52 8.08
CA TRP A 29 -15.56 -12.41 9.02
C TRP A 29 -15.26 -11.07 8.36
N CYS A 30 -14.15 -10.95 7.62
CA CYS A 30 -13.81 -9.72 6.90
C CYS A 30 -14.89 -9.34 5.88
N LEU A 31 -15.32 -10.30 5.07
CA LEU A 31 -16.30 -10.08 4.01
C LEU A 31 -17.71 -9.85 4.53
N SER A 32 -18.04 -10.29 5.74
CA SER A 32 -19.37 -10.09 6.35
C SER A 32 -19.74 -8.62 6.52
N TYR A 33 -18.76 -7.72 6.59
CA TYR A 33 -19.00 -6.27 6.68
C TYR A 33 -19.27 -5.60 5.33
N VAL A 34 -19.03 -6.31 4.23
CA VAL A 34 -18.96 -5.70 2.89
C VAL A 34 -19.97 -6.33 1.94
N VAL A 35 -20.17 -7.64 2.02
CA VAL A 35 -21.08 -8.40 1.15
C VAL A 35 -22.55 -8.09 1.52
N SER A 36 -23.42 -7.99 0.52
CA SER A 36 -24.84 -7.70 0.72
C SER A 36 -25.72 -8.93 1.00
N SER A 37 -25.20 -10.14 0.81
CA SER A 37 -25.91 -11.39 1.11
C SER A 37 -25.74 -11.82 2.57
N ASP A 38 -26.73 -12.54 3.10
CA ASP A 38 -26.74 -13.05 4.48
C ASP A 38 -25.57 -14.00 4.79
N THR A 39 -25.06 -14.68 3.76
CA THR A 39 -23.92 -15.59 3.86
C THR A 39 -22.83 -15.21 2.86
N VAL A 40 -21.58 -15.23 3.30
CA VAL A 40 -20.43 -14.99 2.42
C VAL A 40 -20.23 -16.19 1.48
N PRO A 41 -20.22 -15.99 0.15
CA PRO A 41 -19.94 -17.08 -0.79
C PRO A 41 -18.55 -17.69 -0.58
N PRO A 42 -18.39 -19.02 -0.63
CA PRO A 42 -17.08 -19.67 -0.46
C PRO A 42 -16.03 -19.21 -1.47
N SER A 43 -16.43 -18.95 -2.71
CA SER A 43 -15.54 -18.41 -3.75
C SER A 43 -15.01 -17.02 -3.41
N ALA A 44 -15.86 -16.15 -2.85
CA ALA A 44 -15.45 -14.82 -2.39
C ALA A 44 -14.45 -14.93 -1.22
N ALA A 45 -14.69 -15.85 -0.28
CA ALA A 45 -13.75 -16.09 0.82
C ALA A 45 -12.37 -16.54 0.31
N VAL A 46 -12.32 -17.47 -0.66
CA VAL A 46 -11.05 -17.91 -1.26
C VAL A 46 -10.34 -16.76 -1.99
N LEU A 47 -11.07 -15.96 -2.78
CA LEU A 47 -10.51 -14.79 -3.45
C LEU A 47 -9.93 -13.78 -2.45
N TRP A 48 -10.58 -13.58 -1.31
CA TRP A 48 -10.09 -12.72 -0.25
C TRP A 48 -8.81 -13.25 0.42
N GLN A 49 -8.69 -14.57 0.59
CA GLN A 49 -7.44 -15.19 1.06
C GLN A 49 -6.31 -15.02 0.04
N ILE A 50 -6.60 -15.19 -1.25
CA ILE A 50 -5.63 -14.94 -2.33
C ILE A 50 -5.17 -13.47 -2.30
N TYR A 51 -6.10 -12.53 -2.11
CA TYR A 51 -5.77 -11.13 -1.94
C TYR A 51 -4.85 -10.90 -0.73
N GLY A 52 -5.11 -11.53 0.43
CA GLY A 52 -4.20 -11.51 1.56
C GLY A 52 -2.80 -12.06 1.23
N GLY A 53 -2.72 -13.15 0.46
CA GLY A 53 -1.46 -13.68 -0.05
C GLY A 53 -0.70 -12.69 -0.94
N LEU A 54 -1.41 -11.99 -1.83
CA LEU A 54 -0.83 -10.94 -2.67
C LEU A 54 -0.30 -9.76 -1.84
N VAL A 55 -1.03 -9.33 -0.80
CA VAL A 55 -0.57 -8.29 0.13
C VAL A 55 0.75 -8.70 0.80
N LEU A 56 0.89 -9.94 1.25
CA LEU A 56 2.16 -10.46 1.79
C LEU A 56 3.26 -10.47 0.73
N ALA A 57 2.97 -10.91 -0.49
CA ALA A 57 3.94 -10.94 -1.58
C ALA A 57 4.47 -9.53 -1.92
N LEU A 58 3.58 -8.53 -1.96
CA LEU A 58 3.92 -7.13 -2.21
C LEU A 58 4.62 -6.46 -1.01
N THR A 59 4.49 -7.03 0.19
CA THR A 59 5.22 -6.56 1.39
C THR A 59 6.71 -6.87 1.33
N ILE A 60 7.12 -7.93 0.62
CA ILE A 60 8.55 -8.30 0.52
C ILE A 60 9.37 -7.19 -0.16
N PRO A 61 9.00 -6.66 -1.34
CA PRO A 61 9.69 -5.50 -1.92
C PRO A 61 9.77 -4.29 -0.98
N ILE A 62 8.70 -3.99 -0.23
CA ILE A 62 8.66 -2.88 0.74
C ILE A 62 9.75 -3.07 1.82
N LEU A 63 9.85 -4.28 2.38
CA LEU A 63 10.86 -4.62 3.39
C LEU A 63 12.29 -4.47 2.84
N LEU A 64 12.54 -4.92 1.60
CA LEU A 64 13.85 -4.87 0.98
C LEU A 64 14.35 -3.44 0.72
N VAL A 65 13.43 -2.48 0.62
CA VAL A 65 13.77 -1.07 0.42
C VAL A 65 13.79 -0.25 1.71
N ILE A 66 13.64 -0.87 2.89
CA ILE A 66 13.82 -0.18 4.17
C ILE A 66 15.27 0.28 4.37
N PRO A 67 16.31 -0.55 4.17
CA PRO A 67 17.69 -0.09 4.35
C PRO A 67 18.04 1.06 3.39
N ASN A 68 18.82 2.04 3.86
CA ASN A 68 19.26 3.13 2.98
C ASN A 68 20.53 2.73 2.25
N SER A 69 20.46 2.64 0.93
CA SER A 69 21.62 2.55 0.05
C SER A 69 21.36 3.35 -1.24
N PRO A 70 22.41 3.74 -1.99
CA PRO A 70 22.24 4.45 -3.27
C PRO A 70 21.34 3.70 -4.26
N THR A 71 21.44 2.36 -4.30
CA THR A 71 20.66 1.49 -5.20
C THR A 71 19.19 1.36 -4.81
N VAL A 72 18.86 1.51 -3.53
CA VAL A 72 17.49 1.36 -3.03
C VAL A 72 16.59 2.55 -3.39
N PHE A 73 17.16 3.74 -3.62
CA PHE A 73 16.38 4.94 -3.95
C PHE A 73 15.57 4.81 -5.25
N GLU A 74 16.19 4.26 -6.31
CA GLU A 74 15.50 4.01 -7.57
C GLU A 74 14.42 2.93 -7.42
N GLN A 75 14.71 1.89 -6.63
CA GLN A 75 13.77 0.80 -6.35
C GLN A 75 12.53 1.30 -5.59
N ARG A 76 12.70 2.20 -4.61
CA ARG A 76 11.57 2.83 -3.89
C ARG A 76 10.63 3.56 -4.85
N SER A 77 11.17 4.34 -5.78
CA SER A 77 10.36 5.03 -6.79
C SER A 77 9.57 4.06 -7.65
N LEU A 78 10.18 2.96 -8.11
CA LEU A 78 9.49 1.96 -8.91
C LEU A 78 8.37 1.26 -8.12
N ILE A 79 8.65 0.87 -6.87
CA ILE A 79 7.69 0.21 -5.99
C ILE A 79 6.49 1.13 -5.73
N PHE A 80 6.71 2.37 -5.33
CA PHE A 80 5.64 3.30 -4.98
C PHE A 80 4.75 3.66 -6.18
N LYS A 81 5.34 3.80 -7.37
CA LYS A 81 4.56 4.00 -8.60
C LYS A 81 3.71 2.78 -8.93
N THR A 82 4.25 1.58 -8.77
CA THR A 82 3.51 0.33 -8.99
C THR A 82 2.36 0.18 -7.99
N LEU A 83 2.62 0.43 -6.70
CA LEU A 83 1.59 0.39 -5.66
C LEU A 83 0.49 1.41 -5.93
N THR A 84 0.86 2.67 -6.22
CA THR A 84 -0.09 3.73 -6.58
C THR A 84 -0.95 3.32 -7.79
N ALA A 85 -0.36 2.76 -8.83
CA ALA A 85 -1.09 2.31 -10.01
C ALA A 85 -2.09 1.19 -9.68
N GLY A 86 -1.68 0.20 -8.88
CA GLY A 86 -2.57 -0.88 -8.42
C GLY A 86 -3.72 -0.37 -7.57
N GLU A 87 -3.46 0.55 -6.66
CA GLU A 87 -4.48 1.16 -5.80
C GLU A 87 -5.47 2.02 -6.59
N LEU A 88 -5.01 2.79 -7.58
CA LEU A 88 -5.90 3.54 -8.47
C LEU A 88 -6.84 2.62 -9.25
N VAL A 89 -6.33 1.46 -9.72
CA VAL A 89 -7.18 0.44 -10.36
C VAL A 89 -8.22 -0.08 -9.37
N LEU A 90 -7.83 -0.39 -8.13
CA LEU A 90 -8.77 -0.84 -7.09
C LEU A 90 -9.85 0.20 -6.79
N ILE A 91 -9.50 1.48 -6.62
CA ILE A 91 -10.48 2.56 -6.45
C ILE A 91 -11.40 2.66 -7.66
N GLY A 92 -10.86 2.55 -8.88
CA GLY A 92 -11.64 2.56 -10.11
C GLY A 92 -12.69 1.44 -10.14
N VAL A 93 -12.28 0.22 -9.78
CA VAL A 93 -13.19 -0.94 -9.68
C VAL A 93 -14.25 -0.74 -8.59
N LEU A 94 -13.87 -0.29 -7.40
CA LEU A 94 -14.82 0.00 -6.32
C LEU A 94 -15.82 1.09 -6.73
N SER A 95 -15.36 2.15 -7.38
CA SER A 95 -16.20 3.25 -7.87
C SER A 95 -17.15 2.80 -8.98
N TRP A 96 -16.68 1.93 -9.88
CA TRP A 96 -17.51 1.31 -10.89
C TRP A 96 -18.63 0.48 -10.26
N HIS A 97 -18.31 -0.37 -9.28
CA HIS A 97 -19.32 -1.16 -8.57
C HIS A 97 -20.26 -0.30 -7.69
N ALA A 98 -19.78 0.84 -7.19
CA ALA A 98 -20.61 1.82 -6.49
C ALA A 98 -21.70 2.41 -7.40
N SER A 99 -21.43 2.56 -8.70
CA SER A 99 -22.45 2.99 -9.68
C SER A 99 -23.50 1.91 -10.02
N LYS A 100 -23.28 0.66 -9.60
CA LYS A 100 -24.13 -0.50 -9.91
C LYS A 100 -24.50 -1.28 -8.64
N PRO A 101 -25.25 -0.67 -7.70
CA PRO A 101 -25.45 -1.25 -6.36
C PRO A 101 -26.12 -2.64 -6.40
N ILE A 102 -27.06 -2.86 -7.32
CA ILE A 102 -27.80 -4.13 -7.44
C ILE A 102 -26.89 -5.28 -7.93
N GLU A 103 -25.99 -5.00 -8.87
CA GLU A 103 -25.10 -6.00 -9.50
C GLU A 103 -23.78 -6.19 -8.74
N SER A 104 -23.45 -5.29 -7.81
CA SER A 104 -22.14 -5.26 -7.17
C SER A 104 -21.86 -6.43 -6.23
N GLY A 105 -22.90 -7.02 -5.62
CA GLY A 105 -22.76 -7.99 -4.53
C GLY A 105 -22.23 -7.39 -3.22
N PHE A 106 -22.06 -6.06 -3.16
CA PHE A 106 -21.59 -5.33 -1.98
C PHE A 106 -22.65 -4.38 -1.45
N THR A 107 -22.60 -4.12 -0.15
CA THR A 107 -23.35 -3.01 0.46
C THR A 107 -22.68 -1.68 0.13
N TRP A 108 -23.48 -0.61 0.06
CA TRP A 108 -22.93 0.75 -0.12
C TRP A 108 -21.95 1.13 1.00
N SER A 109 -22.30 0.82 2.25
CA SER A 109 -21.42 1.00 3.41
C SER A 109 -20.14 0.20 3.27
N GLY A 110 -20.21 -1.03 2.76
CA GLY A 110 -19.05 -1.87 2.47
C GLY A 110 -18.11 -1.27 1.43
N LEU A 111 -18.66 -0.75 0.32
CA LEU A 111 -17.87 -0.07 -0.71
C LEU A 111 -17.22 1.21 -0.16
N ALA A 112 -17.97 2.01 0.58
CA ALA A 112 -17.46 3.22 1.22
C ALA A 112 -16.36 2.91 2.25
N LEU A 113 -16.57 1.89 3.09
CA LEU A 113 -15.59 1.42 4.06
C LEU A 113 -14.31 0.94 3.37
N SER A 114 -14.45 0.14 2.31
CA SER A 114 -13.31 -0.36 1.52
C SER A 114 -12.52 0.78 0.91
N ALA A 115 -13.19 1.78 0.33
CA ALA A 115 -12.53 2.98 -0.20
C ALA A 115 -11.82 3.75 0.92
N MET A 116 -12.46 3.96 2.07
CA MET A 116 -11.86 4.65 3.22
C MET A 116 -10.59 3.96 3.74
N PHE A 117 -10.55 2.62 3.78
CA PHE A 117 -9.35 1.89 4.18
C PHE A 117 -8.22 1.93 3.13
N LEU A 118 -8.57 2.10 1.85
CA LEU A 118 -7.58 2.19 0.77
C LEU A 118 -6.96 3.59 0.65
N LEU A 119 -7.71 4.64 1.00
CA LEU A 119 -7.28 6.03 0.84
C LEU A 119 -5.97 6.39 1.56
N PRO A 120 -5.71 5.97 2.82
CA PRO A 120 -4.44 6.26 3.48
C PRO A 120 -3.24 5.70 2.73
N ALA A 121 -3.31 4.46 2.26
CA ALA A 121 -2.24 3.81 1.51
C ALA A 121 -2.00 4.53 0.17
N LEU A 122 -3.07 4.78 -0.60
CA LEU A 122 -2.98 5.53 -1.85
C LEU A 122 -2.42 6.94 -1.65
N THR A 123 -2.84 7.63 -0.59
CA THR A 123 -2.35 8.97 -0.25
C THR A 123 -0.87 8.93 0.08
N TRP A 124 -0.44 7.96 0.88
CA TRP A 124 0.96 7.76 1.23
C TRP A 124 1.82 7.49 0.00
N HIS A 125 1.42 6.52 -0.84
CA HIS A 125 2.19 6.17 -2.03
C HIS A 125 2.24 7.30 -3.06
N SER A 126 1.10 7.95 -3.31
CA SER A 126 1.02 9.08 -4.26
C SER A 126 1.82 10.28 -3.76
N CYS A 127 1.72 10.62 -2.48
CA CYS A 127 2.45 11.74 -1.88
C CYS A 127 3.97 11.50 -1.96
N ALA A 128 4.43 10.31 -1.55
CA ALA A 128 5.84 9.98 -1.63
C ALA A 128 6.37 9.91 -3.08
N ALA A 129 5.58 9.40 -4.03
CA ALA A 129 5.99 9.26 -5.43
C ALA A 129 6.00 10.57 -6.22
N PHE A 130 5.03 11.45 -5.99
CA PHE A 130 4.79 12.61 -6.86
C PHE A 130 4.96 13.96 -6.17
N VAL A 131 4.63 14.06 -4.88
CA VAL A 131 4.67 15.34 -4.14
C VAL A 131 6.02 15.53 -3.43
N LEU A 132 6.58 14.44 -2.89
CA LEU A 132 7.83 14.44 -2.14
C LEU A 132 8.88 13.52 -2.77
N PRO A 133 9.24 13.70 -4.06
CA PRO A 133 10.19 12.83 -4.76
C PRO A 133 11.59 12.86 -4.14
N ASP A 134 11.92 13.90 -3.37
CA ASP A 134 13.18 14.01 -2.64
C ASP A 134 13.31 12.95 -1.52
N LEU A 135 12.21 12.36 -1.05
CA LEU A 135 12.24 11.19 -0.16
C LEU A 135 12.81 9.94 -0.85
N MET A 136 12.77 9.93 -2.19
CA MET A 136 13.25 8.85 -3.05
C MET A 136 14.62 9.17 -3.66
N ARG A 137 15.32 10.21 -3.17
CA ARG A 137 16.64 10.61 -3.64
C ARG A 137 17.68 10.54 -2.52
N PRO A 138 18.96 10.29 -2.85
CA PRO A 138 20.04 10.40 -1.86
C PRO A 138 20.07 11.80 -1.25
N SER A 139 20.17 11.90 0.07
CA SER A 139 20.36 13.20 0.72
C SER A 139 21.72 13.78 0.31
N THR A 140 21.72 14.88 -0.43
CA THR A 140 22.92 15.61 -0.90
C THR A 140 23.81 16.18 0.21
N ARG A 141 23.39 16.05 1.48
CA ARG A 141 24.01 16.68 2.65
C ARG A 141 25.43 16.19 3.01
N ILE A 142 26.00 15.20 2.32
CA ILE A 142 27.35 14.70 2.59
C ILE A 142 28.42 15.39 1.74
N ARG A 143 28.07 16.08 0.64
CA ARG A 143 29.09 16.59 -0.29
C ARG A 143 29.75 17.91 0.15
N ASP A 144 29.08 18.77 0.91
CA ASP A 144 29.61 20.10 1.25
C ASP A 144 30.60 20.14 2.43
N ASN A 145 30.61 19.14 3.32
CA ASN A 145 31.51 19.16 4.48
C ASN A 145 32.90 18.55 4.22
N GLY A 146 33.13 17.97 3.05
CA GLY A 146 34.39 17.28 2.69
C GLY A 146 35.37 18.12 1.87
N GLU A 147 34.89 19.11 1.12
CA GLU A 147 35.75 19.91 0.22
C GLU A 147 36.24 21.23 0.88
N ALA A 148 35.56 21.72 1.91
CA ALA A 148 35.96 22.97 2.60
C ALA A 148 37.21 22.84 3.50
N ARG A 149 37.77 21.64 3.69
CA ARG A 149 38.94 21.40 4.57
C ARG A 149 40.25 21.03 3.86
N LYS A 150 40.29 21.09 2.53
CA LYS A 150 41.52 20.83 1.75
C LYS A 150 42.12 22.08 1.10
N GLY A 151 41.67 23.27 1.52
CA GLY A 151 42.04 24.54 0.88
C GLY A 151 42.61 25.61 1.80
N LEU A 152 43.18 25.24 2.96
CA LEU A 152 43.92 26.14 3.85
C LEU A 152 45.14 25.43 4.44
#